data_AF-A0A420XLA5-F1
#
_entry.id   AF-A0A420XLA5-F1
#
_cell.length_a   1.000
_cell.length_b   1.000
_cell.length_c   1.000
_cell.angle_alpha   90.00
_cell.angle_beta   90.00
_cell.angle_gamma   90.00
#
_symmetry.space_group_name_H-M   'P 1'
#
loop_
_entity.id
_entity.type
_entity.pdbx_description
1 polymer ?
#
loop_
_entity_poly.entity_id
_entity_poly.type
_entity_poly.pdbx_seq_one_letter_code
_entity_poly.pdbx_strand_id
1 'polypeptide(L)'
;MKLRSLVPAAVVGVAALGVPAAASAAPAPAAINREATAAQAKAADIAWMKTAAISDMSEIASGKLAVSKATTGGVKALGAMFVKDHTMHLATLKKLAAARDVALPTSLPPAMTAMMQKMTDAPAGLQWDRNWTRAQLSAHRMTIIATGKARQVSRDSAVLAFERKTLPVVTMHHTELANVYLIIAPASTVKVTTG
;
A
#
# COMPACT_ATOMS: atom_id res chain seq x y z
N MET A 1 39.91 -70.34 9.45
CA MET A 1 40.35 -70.05 10.84
C MET A 1 39.16 -70.29 11.77
N LYS A 2 39.34 -71.12 12.80
CA LYS A 2 38.29 -71.69 13.67
C LYS A 2 37.85 -70.72 14.79
N LEU A 3 36.56 -70.80 15.15
CA LEU A 3 35.93 -70.72 16.48
C LEU A 3 36.52 -69.78 17.56
N ARG A 4 35.66 -68.97 18.23
CA ARG A 4 35.01 -69.30 19.52
C ARG A 4 34.40 -68.09 20.23
N SER A 5 33.15 -68.26 20.66
CA SER A 5 32.46 -67.48 21.70
C SER A 5 33.04 -67.77 23.09
N LEU A 6 32.98 -66.80 24.01
CA LEU A 6 32.99 -67.02 25.46
C LEU A 6 32.00 -66.06 26.16
N VAL A 7 31.40 -66.59 27.22
CA VAL A 7 30.19 -66.15 27.94
C VAL A 7 30.60 -65.47 29.30
N PRO A 8 29.74 -65.34 30.33
CA PRO A 8 29.22 -64.09 30.93
C PRO A 8 29.80 -63.75 32.34
N ALA A 9 29.39 -62.61 32.93
CA ALA A 9 29.24 -62.40 34.39
C ALA A 9 28.81 -60.93 34.64
N ALA A 10 27.59 -60.67 35.13
CA ALA A 10 27.21 -60.54 36.55
C ALA A 10 27.25 -59.08 37.04
N VAL A 11 26.05 -58.50 37.24
CA VAL A 11 25.48 -57.99 38.51
C VAL A 11 26.13 -56.71 39.07
N VAL A 12 25.32 -55.68 39.29
CA VAL A 12 25.05 -55.01 40.58
C VAL A 12 24.28 -53.71 40.28
N GLY A 13 23.12 -53.58 40.90
CA GLY A 13 22.27 -52.40 40.78
C GLY A 13 22.77 -51.21 41.60
N VAL A 14 22.41 -50.02 41.14
CA VAL A 14 22.32 -48.82 41.96
C VAL A 14 20.99 -48.16 41.61
N ALA A 15 20.11 -48.03 42.61
CA ALA A 15 18.89 -47.27 42.52
C ALA A 15 19.24 -45.78 42.32
N ALA A 16 18.98 -45.25 41.12
CA ALA A 16 19.00 -43.82 40.88
C ALA A 16 17.60 -43.26 41.13
N LEU A 17 17.50 -42.37 42.12
CA LEU A 17 16.31 -41.60 42.45
C LEU A 17 15.80 -40.87 41.19
N GLY A 18 14.62 -41.27 40.72
CA GLY A 18 13.92 -40.60 39.63
C GLY A 18 13.47 -39.22 40.07
N VAL A 19 14.20 -38.19 39.64
CA VAL A 19 13.65 -36.84 39.54
C VAL A 19 12.97 -36.76 38.18
N PRO A 20 11.64 -36.57 38.07
CA PRO A 20 11.05 -36.29 36.78
C PRO A 20 11.55 -34.91 36.36
N ALA A 21 12.42 -34.87 35.34
CA ALA A 21 12.69 -33.65 34.61
C ALA A 21 11.39 -33.26 33.91
N ALA A 22 10.60 -32.38 34.54
CA ALA A 22 9.50 -31.72 33.89
C ALA A 22 10.07 -30.94 32.70
N ALA A 23 9.89 -31.49 31.49
CA ALA A 23 10.15 -30.75 30.28
C ALA A 23 9.25 -29.52 30.31
N SER A 24 9.84 -28.35 30.61
CA SER A 24 9.18 -27.07 30.45
C SER A 24 8.92 -26.90 28.96
N ALA A 25 7.70 -27.22 28.53
CA ALA A 25 7.25 -26.87 27.19
C ALA A 25 7.25 -25.34 27.11
N ALA A 26 8.20 -24.79 26.37
CA ALA A 26 8.18 -23.37 26.03
C ALA A 26 6.80 -23.03 25.43
N PRO A 27 6.13 -21.96 25.89
CA PRO A 27 4.85 -21.59 25.32
C PRO A 27 5.04 -21.35 23.84
N ALA A 28 4.29 -22.08 23.00
CA ALA A 28 4.22 -21.79 21.58
C ALA A 28 3.85 -20.30 21.41
N PRO A 29 4.45 -19.57 20.46
CA PRO A 29 4.06 -18.18 20.23
C PRO A 29 2.57 -18.17 19.96
N ALA A 30 1.82 -17.50 20.84
CA ALA A 30 0.39 -17.30 20.63
C ALA A 30 0.23 -16.66 19.25
N ALA A 31 -0.37 -17.39 18.31
CA ALA A 31 -0.73 -16.83 17.02
C ALA A 31 -1.63 -15.62 17.32
N ILE A 32 -1.14 -14.41 17.07
CA ILE A 32 -1.92 -13.18 17.25
C ILE A 32 -2.85 -13.04 16.03
N ASN A 33 -3.66 -14.05 15.78
CA ASN A 33 -4.78 -13.97 14.85
C ASN A 33 -5.97 -13.35 15.60
N ARG A 34 -5.83 -12.09 16.02
CA ARG A 34 -7.02 -11.31 16.36
C ARG A 34 -7.62 -10.83 15.04
N GLU A 35 -8.54 -11.61 14.51
CA GLU A 35 -9.45 -11.09 13.49
C GLU A 35 -10.08 -9.78 14.01
N ALA A 36 -10.10 -8.74 13.19
CA ALA A 36 -10.73 -7.47 13.55
C ALA A 36 -12.20 -7.69 13.89
N THR A 37 -12.69 -7.04 14.95
CA THR A 37 -14.12 -7.07 15.29
C THR A 37 -14.95 -6.41 14.18
N ALA A 38 -16.25 -6.70 14.13
CA ALA A 38 -17.15 -6.06 13.15
C ALA A 38 -17.13 -4.53 13.24
N ALA A 39 -17.01 -3.97 14.45
CA ALA A 39 -16.89 -2.52 14.66
C ALA A 39 -15.57 -1.95 14.11
N GLN A 40 -14.46 -2.65 14.32
CA GLN A 40 -13.15 -2.28 13.76
C GLN A 40 -13.15 -2.37 12.23
N ALA A 41 -13.76 -3.41 11.66
CA ALA A 41 -13.93 -3.57 10.22
C ALA A 41 -14.72 -2.41 9.61
N LYS A 42 -15.88 -2.09 10.19
CA LYS A 42 -16.71 -0.96 9.75
C LYS A 42 -15.96 0.37 9.85
N ALA A 43 -15.20 0.59 10.92
CA ALA A 43 -14.39 1.80 11.07
C ALA A 43 -13.29 1.90 10.00
N ALA A 44 -12.64 0.79 9.66
CA ALA A 44 -11.65 0.72 8.58
C ALA A 44 -12.28 1.04 7.21
N ASP A 45 -13.45 0.47 6.90
CA ASP A 45 -14.18 0.73 5.66
C ASP A 45 -14.55 2.22 5.53
N ILE A 46 -15.04 2.84 6.62
CA ILE A 46 -15.35 4.27 6.66
C ILE A 46 -14.08 5.11 6.43
N ALA A 47 -12.99 4.77 7.11
CA ALA A 47 -11.73 5.50 6.98
C ALA A 47 -11.16 5.39 5.56
N TRP A 48 -11.23 4.20 4.95
CA TRP A 48 -10.81 3.98 3.58
C TRP A 48 -11.66 4.80 2.60
N MET A 49 -13.00 4.75 2.70
CA MET A 49 -13.88 5.52 1.82
C MET A 49 -13.64 7.03 1.90
N LYS A 50 -13.43 7.57 3.11
CA LYS A 50 -13.11 9.00 3.27
C LYS A 50 -11.75 9.36 2.66
N THR A 51 -10.75 8.52 2.87
CA THR A 51 -9.40 8.72 2.32
C THR A 51 -9.41 8.62 0.79
N ALA A 52 -10.12 7.64 0.23
CA ALA A 52 -10.28 7.46 -1.20
C ALA A 52 -10.97 8.67 -1.85
N ALA A 53 -12.01 9.23 -1.21
CA ALA A 53 -12.69 10.43 -1.71
C ALA A 53 -11.75 11.65 -1.76
N ILE A 54 -10.96 11.87 -0.71
CA ILE A 54 -9.95 12.94 -0.69
C ILE A 54 -8.89 12.71 -1.78
N SER A 55 -8.43 11.47 -1.93
CA SER A 55 -7.46 11.09 -2.95
C SER A 55 -8.00 11.39 -4.35
N ASP A 56 -9.22 10.94 -4.68
CA ASP A 56 -9.81 11.18 -5.99
C ASP A 56 -9.96 12.68 -6.29
N MET A 57 -10.45 13.46 -5.32
CA MET A 57 -10.58 14.90 -5.50
C MET A 57 -9.22 15.58 -5.74
N SER A 58 -8.19 15.13 -5.03
CA SER A 58 -6.82 15.64 -5.17
C SER A 58 -6.25 15.28 -6.54
N GLU A 59 -6.41 14.04 -6.97
CA GLU A 59 -5.91 13.53 -8.25
C GLU A 59 -6.64 14.14 -9.46
N ILE A 60 -7.94 14.42 -9.34
CA ILE A 60 -8.68 15.17 -10.37
C ILE A 60 -8.14 16.59 -10.51
N ALA A 61 -7.90 17.29 -9.40
CA ALA A 61 -7.32 18.64 -9.44
C ALA A 61 -5.87 18.62 -9.97
N SER A 62 -5.06 17.68 -9.48
CA SER A 62 -3.68 17.46 -9.89
C SER A 62 -3.57 17.15 -11.39
N GLY A 63 -4.44 16.25 -11.88
CA GLY A 63 -4.48 15.85 -13.28
C GLY A 63 -4.87 16.99 -14.21
N LYS A 64 -5.85 17.83 -13.83
CA LYS A 64 -6.19 19.05 -14.58
C LYS A 64 -5.00 20.01 -14.66
N LEU A 65 -4.29 20.21 -13.55
CA LEU A 65 -3.09 21.05 -13.53
C LEU A 65 -2.03 20.49 -14.48
N ALA A 66 -1.77 19.19 -14.45
CA ALA A 66 -0.83 18.53 -15.36
C ALA A 66 -1.20 18.71 -16.84
N VAL A 67 -2.48 18.55 -17.21
CA VAL A 67 -2.92 18.79 -18.59
C VAL A 67 -2.60 20.22 -19.06
N SER A 68 -2.80 21.21 -18.19
CA SER A 68 -2.57 22.63 -18.52
C SER A 68 -1.10 23.07 -18.47
N LYS A 69 -0.30 22.50 -17.57
CA LYS A 69 0.99 23.07 -17.15
C LYS A 69 2.20 22.22 -17.50
N ALA A 70 2.00 20.91 -17.69
CA ALA A 70 3.10 20.01 -18.00
C ALA A 70 3.76 20.39 -19.33
N THR A 71 5.06 20.14 -19.41
CA THR A 71 5.86 20.39 -20.62
C THR A 71 5.83 19.19 -21.56
N THR A 72 5.92 17.98 -21.01
CA THR A 72 6.03 16.75 -21.77
C THR A 72 4.66 16.14 -22.09
N GLY A 73 4.55 15.50 -23.26
CA GLY A 73 3.34 14.79 -23.65
C GLY A 73 2.97 13.65 -22.69
N GLY A 74 3.97 12.96 -22.13
CA GLY A 74 3.75 11.88 -21.16
C GLY A 74 3.04 12.35 -19.89
N VAL A 75 3.49 13.46 -19.29
CA VAL A 75 2.84 14.01 -18.09
C VAL A 75 1.44 14.56 -18.39
N LYS A 76 1.22 15.18 -19.56
CA LYS A 76 -0.13 15.58 -19.98
C LYS A 76 -1.08 14.39 -20.12
N ALA A 77 -0.61 13.30 -20.74
CA ALA A 77 -1.40 12.08 -20.91
C ALA A 77 -1.75 11.43 -19.57
N LEU A 78 -0.79 11.36 -18.63
CA LEU A 78 -1.04 10.92 -17.25
C LEU A 78 -2.09 11.78 -16.56
N GLY A 79 -1.99 13.12 -16.67
CA GLY A 79 -2.98 14.04 -16.11
C GLY A 79 -4.39 13.79 -16.64
N ALA A 80 -4.54 13.61 -17.95
CA ALA A 80 -5.82 13.30 -18.57
C ALA A 80 -6.38 11.94 -18.11
N MET A 81 -5.52 10.92 -18.01
CA MET A 81 -5.89 9.59 -17.48
C MET A 81 -6.40 9.69 -16.04
N PHE A 82 -5.69 10.44 -15.17
CA PHE A 82 -6.10 10.61 -13.78
C PHE A 82 -7.43 11.31 -13.65
N VAL A 83 -7.67 12.39 -14.40
CA VAL A 83 -8.97 13.08 -14.39
C VAL A 83 -10.10 12.12 -14.74
N LYS A 84 -9.94 11.33 -15.81
CA LYS A 84 -10.95 10.37 -16.23
C LYS A 84 -11.20 9.30 -15.17
N ASP A 85 -10.15 8.60 -14.74
CA ASP A 85 -10.30 7.41 -13.91
C ASP A 85 -10.72 7.76 -12.48
N HIS A 86 -10.16 8.81 -11.88
CA HIS A 86 -10.56 9.26 -10.54
C HIS A 86 -11.96 9.87 -10.51
N THR A 87 -12.42 10.51 -11.59
CA THR A 87 -13.81 10.99 -11.67
C THR A 87 -14.80 9.83 -11.64
N MET A 88 -14.52 8.75 -12.39
CA MET A 88 -15.35 7.54 -12.39
C MET A 88 -15.30 6.81 -11.04
N HIS A 89 -14.11 6.72 -10.44
CA HIS A 89 -13.92 6.11 -9.13
C HIS A 89 -14.72 6.87 -8.05
N LEU A 90 -14.59 8.20 -7.98
CA LEU A 90 -15.31 9.04 -7.02
C LEU A 90 -16.82 8.94 -7.16
N ALA A 91 -17.34 8.89 -8.39
CA ALA A 91 -18.78 8.74 -8.63
C ALA A 91 -19.31 7.40 -8.09
N THR A 92 -18.54 6.32 -8.25
CA THR A 92 -18.88 4.99 -7.72
C THR A 92 -18.76 4.96 -6.20
N LEU A 93 -17.70 5.54 -5.65
CA LEU A 93 -17.45 5.66 -4.22
C LEU A 93 -18.58 6.42 -3.50
N LYS A 94 -19.06 7.53 -4.08
CA LYS A 94 -20.19 8.30 -3.53
C LYS A 94 -21.45 7.45 -3.38
N LYS A 95 -21.77 6.62 -4.38
CA LYS A 95 -22.92 5.70 -4.33
C LYS A 95 -22.73 4.63 -3.26
N LEU A 96 -21.53 4.04 -3.19
CA LEU A 96 -21.17 3.03 -2.20
C LEU A 96 -21.31 3.56 -0.77
N ALA A 97 -20.77 4.76 -0.52
CA ALA A 97 -20.80 5.43 0.77
C ALA A 97 -22.22 5.83 1.18
N ALA A 98 -23.01 6.37 0.26
CA ALA A 98 -24.42 6.71 0.50
C ALA A 98 -25.24 5.49 0.91
N ALA A 99 -25.04 4.33 0.25
CA ALA A 99 -25.71 3.08 0.60
C ALA A 99 -25.30 2.51 1.98
N ARG A 100 -24.32 3.12 2.66
CA ARG A 100 -23.79 2.74 3.98
C ARG A 100 -23.92 3.85 5.02
N ASP A 101 -24.65 4.91 4.69
CA ASP A 101 -24.81 6.11 5.52
C ASP A 101 -23.46 6.74 5.92
N VAL A 102 -22.47 6.67 5.02
CA VAL A 102 -21.14 7.24 5.24
C VAL A 102 -21.05 8.61 4.58
N ALA A 103 -20.95 9.65 5.39
CA ALA A 103 -20.65 10.99 4.92
C ALA A 103 -19.19 11.09 4.42
N LEU A 104 -19.03 11.42 3.13
CA LEU A 104 -17.72 11.66 2.53
C LEU A 104 -17.33 13.14 2.63
N PRO A 105 -16.02 13.46 2.70
CA PRO A 105 -15.53 14.82 2.54
C PRO A 105 -15.98 15.42 1.21
N THR A 106 -16.34 16.71 1.24
CA THR A 106 -16.79 17.47 0.06
C THR A 106 -15.75 18.50 -0.41
N SER A 107 -14.64 18.63 0.31
CA SER A 107 -13.53 19.53 0.02
C SER A 107 -12.19 18.89 0.39
N LEU A 108 -11.11 19.42 -0.19
CA LEU A 108 -9.77 18.99 0.16
C LEU A 108 -9.35 19.54 1.53
N PRO A 109 -8.60 18.75 2.34
CA PRO A 109 -8.00 19.27 3.56
C PRO A 109 -7.02 20.43 3.26
N PRO A 110 -6.85 21.39 4.18
CA PRO A 110 -5.98 22.56 3.97
C PRO A 110 -4.55 22.20 3.54
N ALA A 111 -3.98 21.12 4.07
CA ALA A 111 -2.64 20.67 3.70
C ALA A 111 -2.54 20.24 2.23
N MET A 112 -3.56 19.56 1.70
CA MET A 112 -3.62 19.17 0.28
C MET A 112 -3.84 20.40 -0.61
N THR A 113 -4.71 21.32 -0.19
CA THR A 113 -4.91 22.60 -0.89
C THR A 113 -3.62 23.41 -0.97
N ALA A 114 -2.85 23.51 0.11
CA ALA A 114 -1.57 24.20 0.14
C ALA A 114 -0.51 23.52 -0.76
N MET A 115 -0.49 22.19 -0.79
CA MET A 115 0.40 21.44 -1.70
C MET A 115 0.03 21.69 -3.17
N MET A 116 -1.26 21.69 -3.51
CA MET A 116 -1.76 22.00 -4.85
C MET A 116 -1.42 23.43 -5.27
N GLN A 117 -1.55 24.39 -4.36
CA GLN A 117 -1.18 25.79 -4.60
C GLN A 117 0.32 25.91 -4.92
N LYS A 118 1.19 25.31 -4.09
CA LYS A 118 2.64 25.30 -4.35
C LYS A 118 2.99 24.70 -5.72
N MET A 119 2.31 23.63 -6.12
CA MET A 119 2.52 23.02 -7.44
C MET A 119 2.02 23.92 -8.57
N THR A 120 0.95 24.66 -8.35
CA THR A 120 0.38 25.61 -9.31
C THR A 120 1.33 26.80 -9.54
N ASP A 121 1.88 27.34 -8.45
CA ASP A 121 2.77 28.51 -8.46
C ASP A 121 4.19 28.20 -8.97
N ALA A 122 4.63 26.94 -8.88
CA ALA A 122 5.92 26.53 -9.40
C ALA A 122 6.03 26.82 -10.92
N PRO A 123 7.17 27.30 -11.44
CA PRO A 123 7.34 27.53 -12.87
C PRO A 123 7.11 26.26 -13.68
N ALA A 124 6.52 26.37 -14.87
CA ALA A 124 6.44 25.25 -15.80
C ALA A 124 7.85 24.86 -16.29
N GLY A 125 7.99 23.64 -16.79
CA GLY A 125 9.25 23.12 -17.33
C GLY A 125 9.50 21.67 -16.91
N LEU A 126 10.60 21.09 -17.38
CA LEU A 126 10.93 19.68 -17.09
C LEU A 126 11.08 19.40 -15.58
N GLN A 127 11.54 20.38 -14.80
CA GLN A 127 11.60 20.27 -13.34
C GLN A 127 10.21 20.17 -12.71
N TRP A 128 9.22 20.86 -13.26
CA TRP A 128 7.83 20.78 -12.84
C TRP A 128 7.26 19.38 -13.10
N ASP A 129 7.44 18.88 -14.33
CA ASP A 129 7.02 17.53 -14.74
C ASP A 129 7.61 16.45 -13.81
N ARG A 130 8.90 16.58 -13.46
CA ARG A 130 9.58 15.68 -12.50
C ARG A 130 8.96 15.74 -11.11
N ASN A 131 8.74 16.95 -10.60
CA ASN A 131 8.21 17.14 -9.25
C ASN A 131 6.79 16.61 -9.13
N TRP A 132 5.95 16.88 -10.13
CA TRP A 132 4.60 16.35 -10.24
C TRP A 132 4.65 14.81 -10.26
N THR A 133 5.40 14.21 -11.19
CA THR A 133 5.47 12.75 -11.36
C THR A 133 5.97 12.05 -10.08
N ARG A 134 6.98 12.61 -9.39
CA ARG A 134 7.46 12.07 -8.10
C ARG A 134 6.41 12.13 -7.00
N ALA A 135 5.68 13.23 -6.90
CA ALA A 135 4.61 13.37 -5.92
C ALA A 135 3.52 12.30 -6.14
N GLN A 136 3.12 12.12 -7.40
CA GLN A 136 2.12 11.13 -7.78
C GLN A 136 2.61 9.69 -7.53
N LEU A 137 3.88 9.35 -7.83
CA LEU A 137 4.46 8.04 -7.51
C LEU A 137 4.35 7.71 -6.02
N SER A 138 4.72 8.66 -5.17
CA SER A 138 4.62 8.50 -3.71
C SER A 138 3.17 8.29 -3.27
N ALA A 139 2.25 9.12 -3.76
CA ALA A 139 0.83 9.04 -3.44
C ALA A 139 0.24 7.68 -3.86
N HIS A 140 0.51 7.22 -5.08
CA HIS A 140 -0.01 5.95 -5.59
C HIS A 140 0.55 4.75 -4.80
N ARG A 141 1.84 4.75 -4.45
CA ARG A 141 2.42 3.71 -3.59
C ARG A 141 1.73 3.64 -2.24
N MET A 142 1.46 4.79 -1.62
CA MET A 142 0.75 4.85 -0.34
C MET A 142 -0.69 4.35 -0.46
N THR A 143 -1.40 4.70 -1.54
CA THR A 143 -2.76 4.23 -1.82
C THR A 143 -2.84 2.72 -2.06
N ILE A 144 -1.86 2.14 -2.76
CA ILE A 144 -1.74 0.68 -2.92
C ILE A 144 -1.63 -0.01 -1.57
N ILE A 145 -0.75 0.48 -0.69
CA ILE A 145 -0.53 -0.10 0.64
C ILE A 145 -1.78 0.07 1.51
N ALA A 146 -2.37 1.28 1.54
CA ALA A 146 -3.55 1.57 2.35
C ALA A 146 -4.76 0.74 1.93
N THR A 147 -5.01 0.61 0.63
CA THR A 147 -6.09 -0.23 0.09
C THR A 147 -5.83 -1.71 0.36
N GLY A 148 -4.58 -2.16 0.23
CA GLY A 148 -4.19 -3.52 0.60
C GLY A 148 -4.48 -3.85 2.06
N LYS A 149 -4.19 -2.92 2.98
CA LYS A 149 -4.47 -3.07 4.42
C LYS A 149 -5.97 -3.05 4.72
N ALA A 150 -6.73 -2.13 4.12
CA ALA A 150 -8.17 -2.03 4.32
C ALA A 150 -8.87 -3.34 3.92
N ARG A 151 -8.49 -3.94 2.79
CA ARG A 151 -9.01 -5.23 2.31
C ARG A 151 -8.77 -6.41 3.25
N GLN A 152 -7.73 -6.38 4.07
CA GLN A 152 -7.45 -7.46 5.03
C GLN A 152 -8.41 -7.42 6.23
N VAL A 153 -9.04 -6.26 6.45
CA VAL A 153 -9.88 -5.98 7.62
C VAL A 153 -11.35 -5.82 7.23
N SER A 154 -11.64 -5.39 6.00
CA SER A 154 -12.98 -5.17 5.49
C SER A 154 -13.84 -6.43 5.57
N ARG A 155 -15.05 -6.27 6.12
CA ARG A 155 -16.07 -7.34 6.21
C ARG A 155 -17.30 -7.04 5.37
N ASP A 156 -17.41 -5.84 4.82
CA ASP A 156 -18.48 -5.47 3.91
C ASP A 156 -18.16 -5.95 2.49
N SER A 157 -19.02 -6.82 1.95
CA SER A 157 -18.77 -7.47 0.66
C SER A 157 -18.68 -6.49 -0.51
N ALA A 158 -19.42 -5.39 -0.49
CA ALA A 158 -19.39 -4.42 -1.58
C ALA A 158 -18.23 -3.42 -1.44
N VAL A 159 -17.84 -3.05 -0.21
CA VAL A 159 -16.59 -2.29 0.02
C VAL A 159 -15.40 -3.11 -0.44
N LEU A 160 -15.29 -4.35 0.02
CA LEU A 160 -14.21 -5.26 -0.37
C LEU A 160 -14.18 -5.52 -1.88
N ALA A 161 -15.35 -5.62 -2.54
CA ALA A 161 -15.44 -5.74 -3.99
C ALA A 161 -14.95 -4.47 -4.71
N PHE A 162 -15.25 -3.29 -4.16
CA PHE A 162 -14.80 -2.03 -4.73
C PHE A 162 -13.29 -1.83 -4.56
N GLU A 163 -12.75 -2.07 -3.37
CA GLU A 163 -11.30 -2.04 -3.09
C GLU A 163 -10.51 -3.00 -3.99
N ARG A 164 -11.06 -4.20 -4.27
CA ARG A 164 -10.48 -5.16 -5.21
C ARG A 164 -10.38 -4.61 -6.63
N LYS A 165 -11.34 -3.79 -7.06
CA LYS A 165 -11.33 -3.14 -8.38
C LYS A 165 -10.42 -1.92 -8.41
N THR A 166 -10.23 -1.23 -7.28
CA THR A 166 -9.35 -0.06 -7.17
C THR A 166 -7.88 -0.42 -7.37
N LEU A 167 -7.40 -1.51 -6.73
CA LEU A 167 -5.98 -1.88 -6.75
C LEU A 167 -5.34 -2.00 -8.13
N PRO A 168 -5.89 -2.77 -9.10
CA PRO A 168 -5.25 -2.88 -10.41
C PRO A 168 -5.14 -1.54 -11.14
N VAL A 169 -6.09 -0.61 -10.94
CA VAL A 169 -6.07 0.72 -11.57
C VAL A 169 -4.96 1.57 -10.97
N VAL A 170 -4.88 1.68 -9.64
CA VAL A 170 -3.82 2.48 -8.99
C VAL A 170 -2.43 1.88 -9.21
N THR A 171 -2.32 0.55 -9.33
CA THR A 171 -1.06 -0.11 -9.72
C THR A 171 -0.68 0.20 -11.16
N MET A 172 -1.63 0.20 -12.09
CA MET A 172 -1.39 0.61 -13.48
C MET A 172 -0.92 2.07 -13.54
N HIS A 173 -1.61 2.99 -12.86
CA HIS A 173 -1.20 4.39 -12.78
C HIS A 173 0.23 4.55 -12.23
N HIS A 174 0.58 3.82 -11.17
CA HIS A 174 1.94 3.82 -10.62
C HIS A 174 2.99 3.35 -11.64
N THR A 175 2.68 2.31 -12.42
CA THR A 175 3.56 1.81 -13.48
C THR A 175 3.75 2.85 -14.59
N GLU A 176 2.67 3.47 -15.07
CA GLU A 176 2.75 4.50 -16.10
C GLU A 176 3.51 5.76 -15.63
N LEU A 177 3.32 6.15 -14.38
CA LEU A 177 4.12 7.20 -13.74
C LEU A 177 5.61 6.85 -13.74
N ALA A 178 5.97 5.61 -13.41
CA ALA A 178 7.36 5.17 -13.41
C ALA A 178 7.96 5.18 -14.82
N ASN A 179 7.21 4.70 -15.82
CA ASN A 179 7.62 4.72 -17.23
C ASN A 179 7.89 6.15 -17.71
N VAL A 180 6.99 7.09 -17.44
CA VAL A 180 7.19 8.51 -17.78
C VAL A 180 8.37 9.07 -17.00
N TYR A 181 8.51 8.76 -15.72
CA TYR A 181 9.60 9.26 -14.88
C TYR A 181 10.98 8.84 -15.40
N LEU A 182 11.14 7.61 -15.92
CA LEU A 182 12.40 7.15 -16.50
C LEU A 182 12.84 8.00 -17.70
N ILE A 183 11.90 8.51 -18.48
CA ILE A 183 12.18 9.36 -19.65
C ILE A 183 12.56 10.78 -19.20
N ILE A 184 11.86 11.31 -18.20
CA ILE A 184 12.05 12.70 -17.77
C ILE A 184 13.06 12.86 -16.64
N ALA A 185 13.54 11.78 -16.01
CA ALA A 185 14.46 11.83 -14.87
C ALA A 185 15.72 12.64 -15.21
N PRO A 186 16.33 13.35 -14.24
CA PRO A 186 17.64 13.91 -14.46
C PRO A 186 18.62 12.77 -14.79
N ALA A 187 19.48 12.99 -15.78
CA ALA A 187 20.62 12.11 -15.97
C ALA A 187 21.36 12.04 -14.64
N SER A 188 21.53 10.83 -14.11
CA SER A 188 22.33 10.59 -12.94
C SER A 188 23.70 11.24 -13.19
N THR A 189 24.07 12.26 -12.41
CA THR A 189 25.46 12.72 -12.36
C THR A 189 26.25 11.66 -11.60
N VAL A 190 26.41 10.48 -12.20
CA VAL A 190 27.41 9.51 -11.78
C VAL A 190 28.73 10.19 -12.13
N LYS A 191 29.33 10.86 -11.14
CA LYS A 191 30.75 11.16 -11.20
C LYS A 191 31.44 9.80 -11.23
N VAL A 192 31.78 9.32 -12.41
CA VAL A 192 32.73 8.23 -12.55
C VAL A 192 34.06 8.83 -12.10
N THR A 193 34.38 8.67 -10.81
CA THR A 193 35.76 8.82 -10.35
C THR A 193 36.52 7.64 -10.93
N THR A 194 37.17 7.86 -12.07
CA THR A 194 38.26 7.01 -12.54
C THR A 194 39.42 7.21 -11.58
N GLY A 195 39.56 6.28 -10.63
CA GLY A 195 40.80 6.06 -9.88
C GLY A 195 41.65 5.04 -10.58
#